data_AF-A0A956TR49-F1
#
_entry.id   AF-A0A956TR49-F1
#
_cell.length_a   1.000
_cell.length_b   1.000
_cell.length_c   1.000
_cell.angle_alpha   90.00
_cell.angle_beta   90.00
_cell.angle_gamma   90.00
#
_symmetry.space_group_name_H-M   'P 1'
#
loop_
_entity.id
_entity.type
_entity.pdbx_description
1 polymer ?
#
loop_
_entity_poly.entity_id
_entity_poly.type
_entity_poly.pdbx_seq_one_letter_code
_entity_poly.pdbx_strand_id
1 'polypeptide(L)'
;MARLECEDREFRSWFAIYPGRTIERSPDDVWQLYSLELGHGDRKLLFESDIKDDFSNDGYLLCRKPRDEIAMILSGLAGVLSGKRPQLDFELSEPCFSIKVRYQDECGFNVEVFVDAGNVETGISRWDALGIRFFTTRENLEQFIKELKEDFAC
;
A
#
# COMPACT_ATOMS: atom_id res chain seq x y z
N MET A 1 0.93 -10.32 6.58
CA MET A 1 0.09 -9.51 5.66
C MET A 1 -0.45 -8.35 6.46
N ALA A 2 -0.30 -7.13 5.96
CA ALA A 2 -0.83 -5.94 6.61
C ALA A 2 -2.14 -5.56 5.97
N ARG A 3 -3.20 -5.45 6.77
CA ARG A 3 -4.56 -5.19 6.30
C ARG A 3 -5.19 -4.03 7.06
N LEU A 4 -5.72 -3.08 6.31
CA LEU A 4 -6.49 -1.95 6.83
C LEU A 4 -7.97 -2.16 6.54
N GLU A 5 -8.76 -2.34 7.59
CA GLU A 5 -10.20 -2.59 7.50
C GLU A 5 -11.00 -1.31 7.69
N CYS A 6 -12.15 -1.23 7.03
CA CYS A 6 -13.12 -0.18 7.33
C CYS A 6 -13.76 -0.34 8.71
N GLU A 7 -14.35 0.74 9.21
CA GLU A 7 -15.11 0.71 10.47
C GLU A 7 -16.49 0.05 10.32
N ASP A 8 -17.06 0.05 9.12
CA ASP A 8 -18.40 -0.48 8.85
C ASP A 8 -18.42 -2.01 8.99
N ARG A 9 -19.34 -2.51 9.82
CA ARG A 9 -19.51 -3.94 10.10
C ARG A 9 -20.38 -4.65 9.07
N GLU A 10 -21.26 -3.92 8.40
CA GLU A 10 -22.20 -4.41 7.39
C GLU A 10 -21.56 -4.36 6.00
N PHE A 11 -20.93 -3.25 5.63
CA PHE A 11 -20.31 -3.03 4.33
C PHE A 11 -18.78 -3.07 4.41
N ARG A 12 -18.25 -4.26 4.65
CA ARG A 12 -16.81 -4.48 4.83
C ARG A 12 -16.02 -4.10 3.58
N SER A 13 -15.12 -3.14 3.73
CA SER A 13 -14.15 -2.71 2.74
C SER A 13 -12.76 -2.81 3.35
N TRP A 14 -11.78 -3.21 2.56
CA TRP A 14 -10.40 -3.32 3.06
C TRP A 14 -9.37 -3.11 1.97
N PHE A 15 -8.18 -2.77 2.44
CA PHE A 15 -6.94 -2.75 1.69
C PHE A 15 -5.96 -3.70 2.36
N ALA A 16 -5.24 -4.52 1.61
CA ALA A 16 -4.13 -5.29 2.14
C ALA A 16 -2.91 -5.21 1.23
N ILE A 17 -1.74 -5.25 1.86
CA ILE A 17 -0.44 -5.31 1.20
C ILE A 17 0.34 -6.50 1.73
N TYR A 18 0.90 -7.27 0.80
CA TYR A 18 1.59 -8.52 1.07
C TYR A 18 3.07 -8.35 0.75
N PRO A 19 3.98 -8.65 1.69
CA PRO A 19 5.40 -8.62 1.40
C PRO A 19 5.75 -9.79 0.46
N GLY A 20 6.53 -9.50 -0.58
CA GLY A 20 7.19 -10.48 -1.43
C GLY A 20 8.68 -10.60 -1.11
N ARG A 21 9.40 -11.38 -1.93
CA ARG A 21 10.85 -11.56 -1.80
C ARG A 21 11.59 -10.24 -2.03
N THR A 22 12.68 -10.05 -1.30
CA THR A 22 13.64 -8.97 -1.54
C THR A 22 14.56 -9.34 -2.70
N ILE A 23 14.81 -8.37 -3.58
CA ILE A 23 15.72 -8.45 -4.72
C ILE A 23 16.85 -7.47 -4.47
N GLU A 24 18.03 -7.99 -4.15
CA GLU A 24 19.24 -7.19 -3.99
C GLU A 24 20.06 -7.28 -5.29
N ARG A 25 20.17 -6.17 -6.01
CA ARG A 25 21.04 -6.07 -7.20
C ARG A 25 22.43 -5.57 -6.85
N SER A 26 22.50 -4.68 -5.85
CA SER A 26 23.75 -4.19 -5.25
C SER A 26 23.47 -3.71 -3.82
N PRO A 27 24.52 -3.42 -3.00
CA PRO A 27 24.33 -2.97 -1.62
C PRO A 27 23.47 -1.69 -1.46
N ASP A 28 23.43 -0.86 -2.50
CA ASP A 28 22.69 0.41 -2.56
C ASP A 28 21.42 0.33 -3.43
N ASP A 29 21.15 -0.85 -4.03
CA ASP A 29 20.04 -1.08 -4.96
C ASP A 29 19.24 -2.31 -4.50
N VAL A 30 18.28 -2.07 -3.61
CA VAL A 30 17.48 -3.10 -2.96
C VAL A 30 16.01 -2.83 -3.23
N TRP A 31 15.35 -3.79 -3.84
CA TRP A 31 13.93 -3.78 -4.16
C TRP A 31 13.22 -4.88 -3.41
N GLN A 32 11.92 -4.74 -3.22
CA GLN A 32 11.09 -5.77 -2.64
C GLN A 32 9.81 -5.91 -3.44
N LEU A 33 9.49 -7.14 -3.83
CA LEU A 33 8.22 -7.44 -4.47
C LEU A 33 7.08 -7.25 -3.48
N TYR A 34 5.91 -6.91 -3.98
CA TYR A 34 4.70 -6.91 -3.18
C TYR A 34 3.48 -7.29 -4.02
N SER A 35 2.39 -7.56 -3.32
CA SER A 35 1.07 -7.72 -3.92
C SER A 35 0.07 -6.86 -3.15
N LEU A 36 -1.01 -6.44 -3.82
CA LEU A 36 -2.10 -5.69 -3.20
C LEU A 36 -3.42 -6.43 -3.35
N GLU A 37 -4.28 -6.29 -2.33
CA GLU A 37 -5.66 -6.71 -2.39
C GLU A 37 -6.57 -5.51 -2.05
N LEU A 38 -7.54 -5.23 -2.92
CA LEU A 38 -8.64 -4.30 -2.65
C LEU A 38 -9.93 -5.11 -2.54
N GLY A 39 -10.64 -5.00 -1.42
CA GLY A 39 -11.83 -5.81 -1.19
C GLY A 39 -13.05 -5.04 -0.69
N HIS A 40 -14.23 -5.52 -1.10
CA HIS A 40 -15.53 -5.00 -0.68
C HIS A 40 -16.58 -6.12 -0.65
N GLY A 41 -17.16 -6.38 0.52
CA GLY A 41 -18.07 -7.51 0.76
C GLY A 41 -17.39 -8.84 0.41
N ASP A 42 -17.97 -9.59 -0.52
CA ASP A 42 -17.41 -10.86 -1.02
C ASP A 42 -16.51 -10.68 -2.26
N ARG A 43 -16.34 -9.45 -2.74
CA ARG A 43 -15.56 -9.15 -3.94
C ARG A 43 -14.17 -8.69 -3.57
N LYS A 44 -13.20 -9.07 -4.39
CA LYS A 44 -11.83 -8.59 -4.26
C LYS A 44 -11.14 -8.47 -5.61
N LEU A 45 -10.23 -7.51 -5.68
CA LEU A 45 -9.28 -7.32 -6.76
C LEU A 45 -7.90 -7.62 -6.20
N LEU A 46 -7.13 -8.39 -6.96
CA LEU A 46 -5.80 -8.83 -6.59
C LEU A 46 -4.83 -8.31 -7.64
N PHE A 47 -3.79 -7.61 -7.17
CA PHE A 47 -2.76 -7.01 -7.99
C PHE A 47 -1.45 -7.68 -7.60
N GLU A 48 -1.05 -8.65 -8.42
CA GLU A 48 0.10 -9.52 -8.18
C GLU A 48 1.09 -9.40 -9.32
N SER A 49 2.36 -9.61 -8.99
CA SER A 49 3.40 -9.80 -10.00
C SER A 49 3.38 -11.27 -10.41
N ASP A 50 2.91 -11.56 -11.62
CA ASP A 50 3.02 -12.89 -12.26
C ASP A 50 4.49 -13.13 -12.64
N ILE A 51 5.38 -13.37 -11.67
CA ILE A 51 6.80 -13.63 -11.96
C ILE A 51 6.92 -15.04 -12.52
N LYS A 52 6.88 -15.14 -13.85
CA LYS A 52 7.11 -16.40 -14.56
C LYS A 52 8.58 -16.76 -14.75
N ASP A 53 9.52 -15.85 -14.46
CA ASP A 53 10.96 -16.12 -14.55
C ASP A 53 11.80 -15.28 -13.59
N ASP A 54 12.91 -15.84 -13.10
CA ASP A 54 13.75 -15.32 -12.01
C ASP A 54 14.43 -13.97 -12.26
N PHE A 55 14.23 -13.34 -13.42
CA PHE A 55 14.97 -12.13 -13.83
C PHE A 55 14.16 -11.08 -14.60
N SER A 56 12.84 -11.24 -14.78
CA SER A 56 12.03 -10.15 -15.36
C SER A 56 11.73 -9.10 -14.29
N ASN A 57 12.08 -7.84 -14.57
CA ASN A 57 11.77 -6.68 -13.74
C ASN A 57 10.28 -6.29 -13.75
N ASP A 58 9.43 -7.20 -14.20
CA ASP A 58 8.02 -6.96 -14.47
C ASP A 58 7.24 -7.34 -13.21
N GLY A 59 6.89 -6.34 -12.40
CA GLY A 59 6.16 -6.56 -11.17
C GLY A 59 5.98 -5.31 -10.31
N TYR A 60 5.09 -5.43 -9.35
CA TYR A 60 4.88 -4.47 -8.27
C TYR A 60 6.09 -4.50 -7.34
N LEU A 61 6.95 -3.48 -7.46
CA LEU A 61 8.21 -3.33 -6.73
C LEU A 61 8.18 -2.12 -5.80
N LEU A 62 8.66 -2.31 -4.58
CA LEU A 62 8.95 -1.24 -3.62
C LEU A 62 10.46 -1.02 -3.58
N CYS A 63 10.87 0.24 -3.61
CA CYS A 63 12.24 0.63 -3.32
C CYS A 63 12.50 0.48 -1.82
N ARG A 64 13.51 -0.31 -1.44
CA ARG A 64 14.04 -0.38 -0.06
C ARG A 64 15.37 0.37 0.07
N LYS A 65 16.13 0.49 -1.02
CA LYS A 65 17.28 1.39 -1.17
C LYS A 65 17.37 1.89 -2.62
N PRO A 66 17.74 3.17 -2.84
CA PRO A 66 18.24 4.13 -1.86
C PRO A 66 17.14 4.83 -1.04
N ARG A 67 15.86 4.68 -1.43
CA ARG A 67 14.73 5.36 -0.79
C ARG A 67 13.75 4.32 -0.27
N ASP A 68 13.74 4.09 1.04
CA ASP A 68 12.84 3.10 1.65
C ASP A 68 11.37 3.58 1.64
N GLU A 69 10.62 3.14 0.63
CA GLU A 69 9.23 3.50 0.41
C GLU A 69 8.29 2.98 1.51
N ILE A 70 8.59 1.81 2.08
CA ILE A 70 7.82 1.28 3.23
C ILE A 70 8.08 2.14 4.47
N ALA A 71 9.33 2.51 4.74
CA ALA A 71 9.64 3.41 5.86
C ALA A 71 8.95 4.77 5.71
N MET A 72 8.82 5.27 4.47
CA MET A 72 8.08 6.50 4.18
C MET A 72 6.59 6.37 4.48
N ILE A 73 5.95 5.27 4.03
CA ILE A 73 4.54 4.99 4.34
C ILE A 73 4.36 4.92 5.86
N LEU A 74 5.17 4.12 6.56
CA LEU A 74 5.13 3.97 8.02
C LEU A 74 5.29 5.30 8.76
N SER A 75 6.27 6.11 8.36
CA SER A 75 6.50 7.44 8.94
C SER A 75 5.32 8.38 8.70
N GLY A 76 4.74 8.32 7.49
CA GLY A 76 3.55 9.07 7.10
C GLY A 76 2.33 8.71 7.94
N LEU A 77 1.99 7.43 8.01
CA LEU A 77 0.85 6.90 8.76
C LEU A 77 0.99 7.21 10.26
N ALA A 78 2.19 7.00 10.83
CA ALA A 78 2.46 7.35 12.23
C ALA A 78 2.34 8.87 12.48
N GLY A 79 2.73 9.70 11.51
CA GLY A 79 2.58 11.15 11.57
C GLY A 79 1.10 11.58 11.59
N VAL A 80 0.26 10.95 10.78
CA VAL A 80 -1.20 11.18 10.76
C VAL A 80 -1.83 10.70 12.07
N LEU A 81 -1.51 9.47 12.49
CA LEU A 81 -2.04 8.87 13.71
C LEU A 81 -1.73 9.68 14.97
N SER A 82 -0.53 10.27 15.04
CA SER A 82 -0.10 11.11 16.18
C SER A 82 -0.55 12.57 16.09
N GLY A 83 -1.29 12.96 15.04
CA GLY A 83 -1.72 14.34 14.82
C GLY A 83 -0.59 15.30 14.43
N LYS A 84 0.61 14.81 14.15
CA LYS A 84 1.76 15.61 13.68
C LYS A 84 1.60 16.05 12.22
N ARG A 85 0.77 15.34 11.46
CA ARG A 85 0.44 15.65 10.05
C ARG A 85 -1.08 15.54 9.85
N PRO A 86 -1.69 16.43 9.06
CA PRO A 86 -3.13 16.35 8.80
C PRO A 86 -3.51 15.20 7.86
N GLN A 87 -2.59 14.81 6.98
CA GLN A 87 -2.77 13.71 6.04
C GLN A 87 -1.43 13.10 5.59
N LEU A 88 -1.50 11.88 5.10
CA LEU A 88 -0.52 11.21 4.26
C LEU A 88 -1.03 11.27 2.82
N ASP A 89 -0.17 11.67 1.91
CA ASP A 89 -0.35 11.50 0.47
C ASP A 89 0.95 10.88 -0.04
N PHE A 90 0.89 9.60 -0.41
CA PHE A 90 2.04 8.83 -0.82
C PHE A 90 1.75 8.11 -2.14
N GLU A 91 2.70 8.17 -3.05
CA GLU A 91 2.73 7.46 -4.31
C GLU A 91 4.13 6.88 -4.49
N LEU A 92 4.20 5.69 -5.06
CA LEU A 92 5.48 5.05 -5.38
C LEU A 92 6.25 5.82 -6.44
N SER A 93 7.56 5.64 -6.44
CA SER A 93 8.43 6.25 -7.46
C SER A 93 8.10 5.74 -8.87
N GLU A 94 7.69 4.47 -8.98
CA GLU A 94 6.99 3.93 -10.14
C GLU A 94 5.48 4.00 -9.85
N PRO A 95 4.71 4.91 -10.48
CA PRO A 95 3.37 5.31 -10.01
C PRO A 95 2.28 4.26 -10.30
N CYS A 96 2.40 3.06 -9.75
CA CYS A 96 1.42 1.99 -9.87
C CYS A 96 0.57 1.81 -8.60
N PHE A 97 0.92 2.49 -7.50
CA PHE A 97 0.21 2.46 -6.23
C PHE A 97 0.31 3.81 -5.53
N SER A 98 -0.83 4.29 -5.03
CA SER A 98 -0.88 5.41 -4.09
C SER A 98 -1.83 5.14 -2.94
N ILE A 99 -1.52 5.75 -1.80
CA ILE A 99 -2.33 5.74 -0.59
C ILE A 99 -2.43 7.14 -0.02
N LYS A 100 -3.66 7.55 0.28
CA LYS A 100 -3.96 8.77 1.00
C LYS A 100 -4.72 8.43 2.26
N VAL A 101 -4.25 8.95 3.39
CA VAL A 101 -4.91 8.80 4.69
C VAL A 101 -5.07 10.17 5.30
N ARG A 102 -6.31 10.59 5.50
CA ARG A 102 -6.64 11.90 6.07
C ARG A 102 -7.41 11.71 7.36
N TYR A 103 -6.99 12.39 8.41
CA TYR A 103 -7.77 12.48 9.63
C TYR A 103 -9.06 13.27 9.38
N GLN A 104 -10.20 12.72 9.80
CA GLN A 104 -11.50 13.40 9.81
C GLN A 104 -12.04 13.42 11.24
N ASP A 105 -11.65 14.43 12.01
CA ASP A 105 -12.20 14.80 13.32
C ASP A 105 -12.77 13.62 14.15
N GLU A 106 -14.05 13.67 14.52
CA GLU A 106 -14.73 12.66 15.35
C GLU A 106 -15.01 11.34 14.60
N CYS A 107 -14.72 11.26 13.30
CA CYS A 107 -15.05 10.14 12.41
C CYS A 107 -13.84 9.28 12.02
N GLY A 108 -12.69 9.45 12.68
CA GLY A 108 -11.51 8.62 12.44
C GLY A 108 -10.70 9.06 11.22
N PHE A 109 -10.49 8.15 10.26
CA PHE A 109 -9.63 8.38 9.10
C PHE A 109 -10.32 8.01 7.78
N ASN A 110 -10.25 8.90 6.81
CA ASN A 110 -10.60 8.59 5.43
C ASN A 110 -9.36 8.00 4.73
N VAL A 111 -9.55 6.84 4.10
CA VAL A 111 -8.51 6.13 3.35
C VAL A 111 -8.92 6.08 1.89
N GLU A 112 -7.99 6.47 1.01
CA GLU A 112 -8.11 6.33 -0.44
C GLU A 112 -6.89 5.56 -0.94
N VAL A 113 -7.11 4.45 -1.63
CA VAL A 113 -6.04 3.67 -2.28
C VAL A 113 -6.35 3.59 -3.76
N PHE A 114 -5.34 3.85 -4.59
CA PHE A 114 -5.41 3.67 -6.03
C PHE A 114 -4.28 2.76 -6.52
N VAL A 115 -4.62 1.90 -7.47
CA VAL A 115 -3.69 1.00 -8.16
C VAL A 115 -3.83 1.21 -9.66
N ASP A 116 -2.74 1.57 -10.32
CA ASP A 116 -2.61 1.71 -11.77
C ASP A 116 -1.76 0.54 -12.28
N ALA A 117 -2.45 -0.55 -12.62
CA ALA A 117 -1.81 -1.76 -13.14
C ALA A 117 -1.22 -1.54 -14.54
N GLY A 118 -1.81 -0.63 -15.33
CA GLY A 118 -1.36 -0.34 -16.68
C GLY A 118 0.08 0.17 -16.73
N ASN A 119 0.50 0.94 -15.71
CA ASN A 119 1.88 1.39 -15.53
C ASN A 119 2.86 0.23 -15.36
N VAL A 120 2.50 -0.81 -14.61
CA VAL A 120 3.37 -1.98 -14.39
C VAL A 120 3.53 -2.79 -15.67
N GLU A 121 2.44 -2.97 -16.43
CA GLU A 121 2.46 -3.81 -17.63
C GLU A 121 3.13 -3.15 -18.84
N THR A 122 3.03 -1.83 -18.97
CA THR A 122 3.40 -1.14 -20.22
C THR A 122 4.29 0.09 -20.05
N GLY A 123 4.59 0.49 -18.81
CA GLY A 123 5.37 1.69 -18.51
C GLY A 123 4.69 3.01 -18.92
N ILE A 124 3.40 2.98 -19.29
CA ILE A 124 2.61 4.15 -19.64
C ILE A 124 1.30 4.17 -18.86
N SER A 125 0.88 5.37 -18.46
CA SER A 125 -0.35 5.55 -17.69
C SER A 125 -1.56 5.37 -18.57
N ARG A 126 -2.47 4.50 -18.12
CA ARG A 126 -3.69 4.14 -18.81
C ARG A 126 -4.90 4.43 -17.91
N TRP A 127 -6.04 4.54 -18.56
CA TRP A 127 -7.40 4.62 -18.05
C TRP A 127 -7.90 3.40 -17.26
N ASP A 128 -7.01 2.53 -16.77
CA ASP A 128 -7.30 1.28 -16.06
C ASP A 128 -7.00 1.35 -14.55
N ALA A 129 -6.74 2.54 -14.01
CA ALA A 129 -6.58 2.73 -12.56
C ALA A 129 -7.89 2.41 -11.80
N LEU A 130 -7.79 1.57 -10.79
CA LEU A 130 -8.87 1.22 -9.88
C LEU A 130 -8.51 1.60 -8.45
N GLY A 131 -9.51 1.95 -7.65
CA GLY A 131 -9.28 2.35 -6.27
C GLY A 131 -10.42 2.00 -5.34
N ILE A 132 -10.12 2.03 -4.06
CA ILE A 132 -11.10 1.87 -2.98
C ILE A 132 -11.00 3.06 -2.04
N ARG A 133 -12.17 3.48 -1.53
CA ARG A 133 -12.28 4.52 -0.51
C ARG A 133 -13.16 4.04 0.63
N PHE A 134 -12.69 4.20 1.85
CA PHE A 134 -13.45 3.83 3.04
C PHE A 134 -13.02 4.64 4.26
N PHE A 135 -13.81 4.55 5.33
CA PHE A 135 -13.48 5.10 6.64
C PHE A 135 -12.94 4.00 7.56
N THR A 136 -11.94 4.34 8.36
CA THR A 136 -11.31 3.41 9.31
C THR A 136 -11.10 4.09 10.67
N THR A 137 -10.97 3.28 11.72
CA THR A 137 -10.77 3.76 13.08
C THR A 137 -9.29 3.91 13.42
N ARG A 138 -9.01 4.52 14.58
CA ARG A 138 -7.64 4.62 15.10
C ARG A 138 -7.03 3.25 15.35
N GLU A 139 -7.80 2.34 15.93
CA GLU A 139 -7.37 0.99 16.29
C GLU A 139 -7.00 0.19 15.05
N ASN A 140 -7.81 0.26 13.99
CA ASN A 140 -7.52 -0.40 12.72
C ASN A 140 -6.26 0.16 12.06
N LEU A 141 -6.05 1.48 12.12
CA LEU A 141 -4.86 2.11 11.57
C LEU A 141 -3.60 1.76 12.36
N GLU A 142 -3.68 1.70 13.69
CA GLU A 142 -2.60 1.25 14.58
C GLU A 142 -2.20 -0.19 14.30
N GLN A 143 -3.20 -1.07 14.17
CA GLN A 143 -2.99 -2.47 13.85
C GLN A 143 -2.33 -2.62 12.47
N PHE A 144 -2.81 -1.89 11.46
CA PHE A 144 -2.21 -1.90 10.12
C PHE A 144 -0.74 -1.44 10.12
N ILE A 145 -0.40 -0.36 10.84
CA ILE A 145 0.98 0.11 10.98
C ILE A 145 1.86 -0.95 11.65
N LYS A 146 1.34 -1.64 12.67
CA LYS A 146 2.05 -2.71 13.36
C LYS A 146 2.32 -3.89 12.41
N GLU A 147 1.30 -4.36 11.70
CA GLU A 147 1.43 -5.45 10.73
C GLU A 147 2.42 -5.08 9.62
N LEU A 148 2.36 -3.86 9.10
CA LEU A 148 3.32 -3.37 8.10
C LEU A 148 4.77 -3.47 8.58
N LYS A 149 5.05 -3.12 9.85
CA LYS A 149 6.40 -3.23 10.42
C LYS A 149 6.84 -4.68 10.54
N GLU A 150 5.98 -5.53 11.07
CA GLU A 150 6.26 -6.96 11.29
C GLU A 150 6.51 -7.67 9.94
N ASP A 151 5.67 -7.42 8.94
CA ASP A 151 5.70 -8.09 7.65
C ASP A 151 6.85 -7.67 6.75
N PHE A 152 7.18 -6.38 6.75
CA PHE A 152 8.25 -5.82 5.94
C PHE A 152 9.59 -5.77 6.69
N ALA A 153 9.66 -6.39 7.87
CA ALA A 153 10.82 -6.50 8.74
C ALA A 153 11.50 -5.15 9.06
N CYS A 154 10.68 -4.15 9.40
CA CYS A 154 11.09 -2.78 9.71
C CYS A 154 11.23 -2.50 11.22
#